data_AF-A0A3R7M0Q6-F1
#
_entry.id   AF-A0A3R7M0Q6-F1
#
_cell.length_a   1.000
_cell.length_b   1.000
_cell.length_c   1.000
_cell.angle_alpha   90.00
_cell.angle_beta   90.00
_cell.angle_gamma   90.00
#
_symmetry.space_group_name_H-M   'P 1'
#
loop_
_entity.id
_entity.type
_entity.pdbx_description
1 polymer ?
#
loop_
_entity_poly.entity_id
_entity_poly.type
_entity_poly.pdbx_seq_one_letter_code
_entity_poly.pdbx_strand_id
1 'polypeptide(L)'
;MPGLDDWILTPYRILDRIFDECGPNGAWKERTSEFFTQEINNPLVLKRIPWLNETPLHHLRPNQVVRYRGMVQDMYDNEFFLDTYEVRDKTGSTKLRPGRYKDIAECGPDEELVRDSHECQTGDRLTYYCIPTPGENAWVKEVYSEMNPCMSEASTSSSCGRTKRSVCEETEDDQGDASSGRDANQQTAEGTSMETAESGENKRFRTDIGNASADGAGTSRHTPASTSNGTPDLNFPIPGMKGTPCLVKLYDDVSFSLNDVIEIVGILSVDPSLARQNANSDNNEMEFMDVEEDAARCPPPSLVPRLHVLTARKMPHTNPLLPGDVVESDTTNGIVADMRETREVLRKILEEAFLGDALTAELMVCHLVSSVYLRQDVIALGKYSINVSGISKSLQEQKYTSSLYQLLSLFVTQSHFFPMTLSNMNKVKFVPKKDYQSNRLISGLLQLSQHTHLVLDETALTAGQLDTQGVQNLTALGNAINWQKVDYDFQYHQLEQFTNIPVIIFSEGRAMISSDAEIRLQPNNTEVSAAFNRIQAQLTPDILRRIRIYLTVARLSNYNLSEDMQKMVQDDFVDSRKNDNGISAEDLHNLLILARLVAVSCGENHLTADVWKCTKILENERKLRVRSQTQ
;
A
#
# COMPACT_ATOMS: atom_id res chain seq x y z
N MET A 1 -28.19 -15.60 -29.41
CA MET A 1 -29.37 -14.71 -29.56
C MET A 1 -28.90 -13.29 -29.28
N PRO A 2 -29.23 -12.29 -30.12
CA PRO A 2 -28.48 -11.04 -30.18
C PRO A 2 -28.92 -10.03 -29.11
N GLY A 3 -27.96 -9.35 -28.46
CA GLY A 3 -28.18 -8.05 -27.78
C GLY A 3 -28.07 -8.00 -26.25
N LEU A 4 -27.04 -8.57 -25.62
CA LEU A 4 -26.68 -8.12 -24.26
C LEU A 4 -26.09 -6.71 -24.40
N ASP A 5 -26.78 -5.69 -23.89
CA ASP A 5 -26.16 -4.39 -23.67
C ASP A 5 -24.86 -4.61 -22.87
N ASP A 6 -23.75 -4.10 -23.38
CA ASP A 6 -22.46 -4.21 -22.71
C ASP A 6 -22.49 -3.31 -21.47
N TRP A 7 -23.04 -3.85 -20.38
CA TRP A 7 -23.25 -3.17 -19.12
C TRP A 7 -21.94 -2.73 -18.47
N ILE A 8 -20.84 -3.41 -18.81
CA ILE A 8 -19.50 -3.05 -18.36
C ILE A 8 -19.08 -1.73 -19.01
N LEU A 9 -19.35 -1.52 -20.30
CA LEU A 9 -18.99 -0.29 -21.00
C LEU A 9 -20.02 0.84 -20.85
N THR A 10 -21.30 0.48 -20.66
CA THR A 10 -22.41 1.46 -20.61
C THR A 10 -23.40 1.16 -19.47
N PRO A 11 -22.96 1.20 -18.20
CA PRO A 11 -23.79 0.86 -17.04
C PRO A 11 -24.99 1.81 -16.87
N TYR A 12 -24.86 3.10 -17.22
CA TYR A 12 -25.96 4.06 -17.09
C TYR A 12 -27.17 3.75 -17.98
N ARG A 13 -27.00 3.07 -19.12
CA ARG A 13 -28.14 2.66 -19.96
C ARG A 13 -29.06 1.68 -19.24
N ILE A 14 -28.50 0.84 -18.38
CA ILE A 14 -29.26 -0.10 -17.57
C ILE A 14 -29.92 0.62 -16.40
N LEU A 15 -29.20 1.55 -15.76
CA LEU A 15 -29.75 2.43 -14.73
C LEU A 15 -30.99 3.18 -15.26
N ASP A 16 -30.87 3.84 -16.41
CA ASP A 16 -31.96 4.59 -17.03
C ASP A 16 -33.13 3.67 -17.41
N ARG A 17 -32.86 2.47 -17.92
CA ARG A 17 -33.90 1.48 -18.24
C ARG A 17 -34.67 1.03 -16.98
N ILE A 18 -33.96 0.68 -15.91
CA ILE A 18 -34.59 0.23 -14.66
C ILE A 18 -35.40 1.38 -14.04
N PHE A 19 -34.89 2.61 -14.13
CA PHE A 19 -35.58 3.81 -13.66
C PHE A 19 -36.87 4.07 -14.46
N ASP A 20 -36.82 4.00 -15.79
CA ASP A 20 -37.99 4.17 -16.66
C ASP A 20 -39.04 3.06 -16.44
N GLU A 21 -38.63 1.83 -16.11
CA GLU A 21 -39.54 0.71 -15.80
C GLU A 21 -40.24 0.83 -14.43
N CYS A 22 -39.52 1.25 -13.40
CA CYS A 22 -40.01 1.27 -12.02
C CYS A 22 -40.65 2.60 -11.62
N GLY A 23 -40.31 3.69 -12.32
CA GLY A 23 -40.70 5.05 -11.98
C GLY A 23 -39.92 5.61 -10.77
N PRO A 24 -40.00 6.94 -10.54
CA PRO A 24 -39.19 7.65 -9.53
C PRO A 24 -39.49 7.22 -8.08
N ASN A 25 -40.75 6.84 -7.79
CA ASN A 25 -41.21 6.39 -6.47
C ASN A 25 -41.19 4.86 -6.32
N GLY A 26 -40.72 4.13 -7.34
CA GLY A 26 -40.58 2.68 -7.29
C GLY A 26 -39.30 2.24 -6.58
N ALA A 27 -39.17 0.93 -6.30
CA ALA A 27 -37.97 0.31 -5.74
C ALA A 27 -36.82 0.17 -6.76
N TRP A 28 -36.61 1.19 -7.61
CA TRP A 28 -35.60 1.16 -8.67
C TRP A 28 -34.18 1.08 -8.11
N LYS A 29 -33.94 1.65 -6.92
CA LYS A 29 -32.64 1.61 -6.22
C LYS A 29 -32.25 0.18 -5.84
N GLU A 30 -33.15 -0.53 -5.17
CA GLU A 30 -32.96 -1.92 -4.74
C GLU A 30 -32.78 -2.83 -5.96
N ARG A 31 -33.66 -2.70 -6.96
CA ARG A 31 -33.59 -3.50 -8.19
C ARG A 31 -32.31 -3.26 -8.99
N THR A 32 -31.79 -2.04 -8.99
CA THR A 32 -30.49 -1.71 -9.60
C THR A 32 -29.34 -2.38 -8.86
N SER A 33 -29.32 -2.28 -7.53
CA SER A 33 -28.29 -2.90 -6.70
C SER A 33 -28.32 -4.43 -6.81
N GLU A 34 -29.51 -5.04 -6.81
CA GLU A 34 -29.69 -6.48 -7.01
C GLU A 34 -29.19 -6.93 -8.38
N PHE A 35 -29.51 -6.20 -9.45
CA PHE A 35 -29.06 -6.53 -10.81
C PHE A 35 -27.53 -6.56 -10.89
N PHE A 36 -26.86 -5.50 -10.45
CA PHE A 36 -25.40 -5.45 -10.49
C PHE A 36 -24.77 -6.50 -9.57
N THR A 37 -25.31 -6.71 -8.38
CA THR A 37 -24.80 -7.72 -7.44
C THR A 37 -24.90 -9.14 -8.03
N GLN A 38 -26.02 -9.49 -8.67
CA GLN A 38 -26.21 -10.78 -9.32
C GLN A 38 -25.22 -10.99 -10.49
N GLU A 39 -25.02 -9.97 -11.32
CA GLU A 39 -24.07 -10.03 -12.45
C GLU A 39 -22.61 -10.11 -11.98
N ILE A 40 -22.25 -9.37 -10.92
CA ILE A 40 -20.88 -9.33 -10.36
C ILE A 40 -20.52 -10.63 -9.65
N ASN A 41 -21.50 -11.30 -9.03
CA ASN A 41 -21.29 -12.61 -8.38
C ASN A 41 -20.92 -13.73 -9.38
N ASN A 42 -21.10 -13.52 -10.69
CA ASN A 42 -20.66 -14.47 -11.70
C ASN A 42 -19.13 -14.37 -11.94
N PRO A 43 -18.33 -15.40 -11.61
CA PRO A 43 -16.88 -15.35 -11.69
C PRO A 43 -16.35 -15.20 -13.13
N LEU A 44 -17.12 -15.61 -14.14
CA LEU A 44 -16.74 -15.44 -15.54
C LEU A 44 -16.83 -13.97 -15.96
N VAL A 45 -17.81 -13.24 -15.42
CA VAL A 45 -18.02 -11.82 -15.72
C VAL A 45 -17.01 -10.97 -14.96
N LEU A 46 -16.73 -11.31 -13.71
CA LEU A 46 -15.74 -10.63 -12.88
C LEU A 46 -14.32 -10.62 -13.51
N LYS A 47 -13.97 -11.66 -14.28
CA LYS A 47 -12.71 -11.74 -15.06
C LYS A 47 -12.65 -10.81 -16.27
N ARG A 48 -13.80 -10.35 -16.78
CA ARG A 48 -13.87 -9.44 -17.94
C ARG A 48 -13.72 -7.97 -17.53
N ILE A 49 -14.00 -7.63 -16.28
CA ILE A 49 -13.93 -6.25 -15.78
C ILE A 49 -12.45 -5.87 -15.55
N PRO A 50 -11.97 -4.76 -16.13
CA PRO A 50 -10.57 -4.34 -16.01
C PRO A 50 -10.23 -3.81 -14.62
N TRP A 51 -8.97 -3.98 -14.21
CA TRP A 51 -8.45 -3.42 -12.95
C TRP A 51 -7.94 -1.99 -13.14
N LEU A 52 -8.45 -1.05 -12.34
CA LEU A 52 -7.98 0.34 -12.29
C LEU A 52 -6.56 0.47 -11.72
N ASN A 53 -6.14 -0.48 -10.87
CA ASN A 53 -4.79 -0.51 -10.30
C ASN A 53 -3.70 -0.71 -11.38
N GLU A 54 -4.00 -1.54 -12.39
CA GLU A 54 -3.02 -2.01 -13.39
C GLU A 54 -3.21 -1.34 -14.76
N THR A 55 -4.42 -0.88 -15.07
CA THR A 55 -4.71 -0.24 -16.35
C THR A 55 -4.55 1.28 -16.24
N PRO A 56 -3.68 1.90 -17.07
CA PRO A 56 -3.59 3.36 -17.13
C PRO A 56 -4.92 4.01 -17.49
N LEU A 57 -5.22 5.16 -16.88
CA LEU A 57 -6.49 5.88 -17.07
C LEU A 57 -6.83 6.18 -18.54
N HIS A 58 -5.83 6.40 -19.40
CA HIS A 58 -6.05 6.70 -20.82
C HIS A 58 -6.55 5.50 -21.66
N HIS A 59 -6.40 4.28 -21.15
CA HIS A 59 -6.98 3.07 -21.78
C HIS A 59 -8.39 2.76 -21.27
N LEU A 60 -8.84 3.47 -20.23
CA LEU A 60 -10.15 3.28 -19.64
C LEU A 60 -11.14 4.29 -20.24
N ARG A 61 -12.33 3.82 -20.61
CA ARG A 61 -13.41 4.71 -21.05
C ARG A 61 -14.04 5.38 -19.83
N PRO A 62 -14.39 6.68 -19.91
CA PRO A 62 -15.22 7.31 -18.89
C PRO A 62 -16.54 6.55 -18.72
N ASN A 63 -17.04 6.47 -17.49
CA ASN A 63 -18.32 5.88 -17.12
C ASN A 63 -18.44 4.37 -17.34
N GLN A 64 -17.33 3.65 -17.54
CA GLN A 64 -17.34 2.19 -17.58
C GLN A 64 -17.17 1.58 -16.18
N VAL A 65 -17.55 0.32 -16.02
CA VAL A 65 -17.34 -0.45 -14.79
C VAL A 65 -15.88 -0.92 -14.72
N VAL A 66 -15.24 -0.71 -13.57
CA VAL A 66 -13.87 -1.13 -13.27
C VAL A 66 -13.78 -1.80 -11.90
N ARG A 67 -12.74 -2.60 -11.71
CA ARG A 67 -12.36 -3.17 -10.41
C ARG A 67 -11.23 -2.36 -9.80
N TYR A 68 -11.32 -2.12 -8.51
CA TYR A 68 -10.26 -1.47 -7.76
C TYR A 68 -10.02 -2.21 -6.45
N ARG A 69 -8.75 -2.34 -6.07
CA ARG A 69 -8.37 -2.85 -4.76
C ARG A 69 -7.46 -1.83 -4.10
N GLY A 70 -7.80 -1.46 -2.88
CA GLY A 70 -7.05 -0.46 -2.14
C GLY A 70 -7.29 -0.56 -0.65
N MET A 71 -6.46 0.17 0.08
CA MET A 71 -6.61 0.41 1.50
C MET A 71 -7.32 1.75 1.71
N VAL A 72 -8.30 1.78 2.62
CA VAL A 72 -8.95 3.03 3.05
C VAL A 72 -7.95 3.84 3.89
N GLN A 73 -7.56 5.01 3.37
CA GLN A 73 -6.58 5.87 4.02
C GLN A 73 -7.23 7.02 4.78
N ASP A 74 -8.27 7.62 4.23
CA ASP A 74 -8.98 8.74 4.84
C ASP A 74 -10.49 8.59 4.59
N MET A 75 -11.29 9.11 5.52
CA MET A 75 -12.74 9.11 5.45
C MET A 75 -13.21 10.56 5.46
N TYR A 76 -13.87 10.99 4.39
CA TYR A 76 -14.41 12.34 4.29
C TYR A 76 -15.84 12.41 4.82
N ASP A 77 -16.30 13.64 5.05
CA ASP A 77 -17.67 13.92 5.45
C ASP A 77 -18.67 13.50 4.36
N ASN A 78 -19.92 13.27 4.77
CA ASN A 78 -20.98 12.88 3.85
C ASN A 78 -21.20 13.97 2.79
N GLU A 79 -21.25 13.56 1.53
CA GLU A 79 -21.62 14.43 0.42
C GLU A 79 -23.13 14.31 0.15
N PHE A 80 -23.81 15.45 0.02
CA PHE A 80 -25.19 15.46 -0.50
C PHE A 80 -25.17 15.52 -2.02
N PHE A 81 -26.02 14.72 -2.65
CA PHE A 81 -26.19 14.70 -4.11
C PHE A 81 -27.67 14.69 -4.49
N LEU A 82 -27.97 15.09 -5.73
CA LEU A 82 -29.31 14.97 -6.30
C LEU A 82 -29.52 13.52 -6.73
N ASP A 83 -30.36 12.80 -6.00
CA ASP A 83 -30.65 11.39 -6.23
C ASP A 83 -31.63 11.20 -7.40
N THR A 84 -32.64 12.06 -7.46
CA THR A 84 -33.48 12.27 -8.66
C THR A 84 -33.56 13.75 -8.96
N TYR A 85 -33.45 14.11 -10.23
CA TYR A 85 -33.52 15.50 -10.65
C TYR A 85 -34.39 15.69 -11.89
N GLU A 86 -35.05 16.83 -11.98
CA GLU A 86 -35.89 17.21 -13.11
C GLU A 86 -35.10 18.05 -14.10
N VAL A 87 -35.20 17.67 -15.36
CA VAL A 87 -34.59 18.38 -16.49
C VAL A 87 -35.71 18.91 -17.37
N ARG A 88 -35.60 20.17 -17.77
CA ARG A 88 -36.55 20.84 -18.67
C ARG A 88 -35.90 21.09 -20.02
N ASP A 89 -36.56 20.63 -21.08
CA ASP A 89 -36.20 20.96 -22.45
C ASP A 89 -36.75 22.35 -22.85
N LYS A 90 -36.18 22.98 -23.88
CA LYS A 90 -36.67 24.26 -24.44
C LYS A 90 -38.13 24.23 -24.87
N THR A 91 -38.68 23.05 -25.14
CA THR A 91 -40.10 22.81 -25.46
C THR A 91 -41.03 22.88 -24.23
N GLY A 92 -40.48 23.01 -23.03
CA GLY A 92 -41.22 23.05 -21.77
C GLY A 92 -41.60 21.67 -21.22
N SER A 93 -41.28 20.58 -21.92
CA SER A 93 -41.44 19.23 -21.37
C SER A 93 -40.40 18.97 -20.29
N THR A 94 -40.84 18.41 -19.17
CA THR A 94 -39.96 18.01 -18.09
C THR A 94 -39.77 16.50 -18.05
N LYS A 95 -38.56 16.06 -17.72
CA LYS A 95 -38.21 14.64 -17.56
C LYS A 95 -37.41 14.46 -16.27
N LEU A 96 -37.79 13.47 -15.47
CA LEU A 96 -37.01 13.04 -14.32
C LEU A 96 -35.85 12.13 -14.75
N ARG A 97 -34.69 12.31 -14.14
CA ARG A 97 -33.50 11.48 -14.34
C ARG A 97 -32.91 11.01 -13.00
N PRO A 98 -32.30 9.82 -12.98
CA PRO A 98 -31.54 9.36 -11.82
C PRO A 98 -30.17 10.05 -11.77
N GLY A 99 -29.79 10.55 -10.59
CA GLY A 99 -28.46 11.11 -10.30
C GLY A 99 -27.56 10.19 -9.46
N ARG A 100 -28.07 9.04 -9.00
CA ARG A 100 -27.27 8.01 -8.33
C ARG A 100 -26.16 7.48 -9.25
N TYR A 101 -24.99 7.23 -8.67
CA TYR A 101 -23.75 6.87 -9.36
C TYR A 101 -23.18 7.92 -10.34
N LYS A 102 -23.61 9.19 -10.23
CA LYS A 102 -23.05 10.30 -11.02
C LYS A 102 -22.48 11.39 -10.10
N ASP A 103 -21.48 12.09 -10.59
CA ASP A 103 -20.93 13.28 -9.94
C ASP A 103 -21.66 14.56 -10.36
N ILE A 104 -22.14 14.61 -11.61
CA ILE A 104 -22.78 15.77 -12.21
C ILE A 104 -24.15 15.36 -12.76
N ALA A 105 -25.14 16.21 -12.58
CA ALA A 105 -26.44 16.07 -13.22
C ALA A 105 -26.29 16.28 -14.74
N GLU A 106 -26.33 15.20 -15.51
CA GLU A 106 -26.25 15.22 -16.97
C GLU A 106 -27.49 15.92 -17.54
N CYS A 107 -27.25 17.07 -18.18
CA CYS A 107 -28.22 17.82 -18.99
C CYS A 107 -27.79 17.70 -20.46
N GLY A 108 -28.74 17.48 -21.37
CA GLY A 108 -28.51 17.55 -22.80
C GLY A 108 -28.09 18.97 -23.25
N PRO A 109 -27.64 19.13 -24.50
CA PRO A 109 -27.15 20.42 -25.02
C PRO A 109 -28.19 21.55 -25.02
N ASP A 110 -29.48 21.22 -24.95
CA ASP A 110 -30.60 22.16 -24.94
C ASP A 110 -31.49 22.05 -23.69
N GLU A 111 -31.01 21.36 -22.66
CA GLU A 111 -31.76 21.03 -21.46
C GLU A 111 -31.22 21.79 -20.23
N GLU A 112 -32.11 22.25 -19.35
CA GLU A 112 -31.75 22.95 -18.11
C GLU A 112 -32.22 22.19 -16.87
N LEU A 113 -31.36 22.15 -15.85
CA LEU A 113 -31.67 21.58 -14.55
C LEU A 113 -32.67 22.46 -13.79
N VAL A 114 -33.83 21.91 -13.43
CA VAL A 114 -34.82 22.62 -12.61
C VAL A 114 -34.44 22.46 -11.13
N ARG A 115 -33.68 23.42 -10.60
CA ARG A 115 -33.15 23.36 -9.21
C ARG A 115 -34.24 23.46 -8.13
N ASP A 116 -35.39 24.08 -8.43
CA ASP A 116 -36.46 24.36 -7.46
C ASP A 116 -37.68 23.42 -7.61
N SER A 117 -37.51 22.21 -8.14
CA SER A 117 -38.62 21.25 -8.28
C SER A 117 -38.89 20.49 -6.99
N HIS A 118 -40.18 20.30 -6.65
CA HIS A 118 -40.61 19.48 -5.52
C HIS A 118 -40.35 17.96 -5.73
N GLU A 119 -40.07 17.54 -6.96
CA GLU A 119 -39.78 16.15 -7.32
C GLU A 119 -38.27 15.83 -7.25
N CYS A 120 -37.42 16.84 -7.01
CA CYS A 120 -35.99 16.63 -6.78
C CYS A 120 -35.78 16.02 -5.39
N GLN A 121 -35.22 14.81 -5.35
CA GLN A 121 -34.86 14.15 -4.10
C GLN A 121 -33.35 14.26 -3.87
N THR A 122 -32.96 14.63 -2.65
CA THR A 122 -31.56 14.63 -2.23
C THR A 122 -31.23 13.32 -1.53
N GLY A 123 -30.07 12.75 -1.83
CA GLY A 123 -29.48 11.64 -1.09
C GLY A 123 -28.15 12.06 -0.48
N ASP A 124 -27.68 11.27 0.48
CA ASP A 124 -26.33 11.36 1.05
C ASP A 124 -25.47 10.17 0.60
N ARG A 125 -24.16 10.41 0.48
CA ARG A 125 -23.17 9.38 0.13
C ARG A 125 -21.89 9.57 0.93
N LEU A 126 -21.21 8.47 1.22
CA LEU A 126 -19.92 8.46 1.90
C LEU A 126 -18.79 8.51 0.88
N THR A 127 -17.78 9.35 1.12
CA THR A 127 -16.58 9.44 0.28
C THR A 127 -15.35 8.96 1.05
N TYR A 128 -14.65 7.97 0.50
CA TYR A 128 -13.39 7.45 1.04
C TYR A 128 -12.22 7.74 0.12
N TYR A 129 -11.09 8.18 0.68
CA TYR A 129 -9.82 8.25 -0.02
C TYR A 129 -9.11 6.91 0.10
N CYS A 130 -9.05 6.17 -1.01
CA CYS A 130 -8.42 4.86 -1.06
C CYS A 130 -7.09 4.94 -1.82
N ILE A 131 -6.10 4.20 -1.34
CA ILE A 131 -4.79 4.08 -1.97
C ILE A 131 -4.47 2.63 -2.31
N PRO A 132 -3.60 2.36 -3.30
CA PRO A 132 -3.03 1.03 -3.48
C PRO A 132 -2.38 0.57 -2.18
N THR A 133 -2.49 -0.72 -1.87
CA THR A 133 -2.07 -1.21 -0.56
C THR A 133 -0.57 -0.96 -0.30
N PRO A 134 -0.20 -0.24 0.77
CA PRO A 134 1.20 0.07 1.04
C PRO A 134 2.06 -1.16 1.25
N GLY A 135 3.27 -1.15 0.70
CA GLY A 135 4.25 -2.23 0.88
C GLY A 135 3.95 -3.50 0.09
N GLU A 136 3.06 -3.46 -0.90
CA GLU A 136 2.77 -4.62 -1.75
C GLU A 136 3.99 -5.07 -2.56
N ASN A 137 4.33 -6.36 -2.45
CA ASN A 137 5.51 -6.95 -3.08
C ASN A 137 5.30 -7.18 -4.60
N ALA A 138 6.41 -7.21 -5.34
CA ALA A 138 6.40 -7.22 -6.81
C ALA A 138 5.60 -8.40 -7.41
N TRP A 139 5.79 -9.61 -6.87
CA TRP A 139 5.09 -10.81 -7.35
C TRP A 139 3.56 -10.71 -7.24
N VAL A 140 3.06 -9.95 -6.26
CA VAL A 140 1.61 -9.76 -6.11
C VAL A 140 1.08 -8.93 -7.27
N LYS A 141 1.76 -7.81 -7.56
CA LYS A 141 1.43 -6.93 -8.69
C LYS A 141 1.49 -7.69 -10.01
N GLU A 142 2.56 -8.45 -10.23
CA GLU A 142 2.74 -9.30 -11.42
C GLU A 142 1.55 -10.25 -11.65
N VAL A 143 1.11 -10.96 -10.59
CA VAL A 143 -0.04 -11.87 -10.70
C VAL A 143 -1.33 -11.12 -11.03
N TYR A 144 -1.57 -9.94 -10.45
CA TYR A 144 -2.74 -9.12 -10.82
C TYR A 144 -2.64 -8.56 -12.24
N SER A 145 -1.45 -8.18 -12.70
CA SER A 145 -1.22 -7.74 -14.08
C SER A 145 -1.51 -8.89 -15.07
N GLU A 146 -1.10 -10.13 -14.76
CA GLU A 146 -1.40 -11.33 -15.56
C GLU A 146 -2.90 -11.67 -15.59
N MET A 147 -3.61 -11.44 -14.49
CA MET A 147 -5.06 -11.63 -14.40
C MET A 147 -5.87 -10.54 -15.11
N ASN A 148 -5.25 -9.43 -15.51
CA ASN A 148 -5.95 -8.28 -16.07
C ASN A 148 -6.31 -8.53 -17.55
N PRO A 149 -7.62 -8.53 -17.92
CA PRO A 149 -8.04 -8.81 -19.30
C PRO A 149 -7.51 -7.80 -20.33
N CYS A 150 -7.21 -6.57 -19.90
CA CYS A 150 -6.82 -5.47 -20.80
C CYS A 150 -5.40 -5.63 -21.40
N MET A 151 -4.54 -6.48 -20.83
CA MET A 151 -3.15 -6.65 -21.29
C MET A 151 -2.99 -7.75 -22.36
N SER A 152 -3.93 -8.68 -22.47
CA SER A 152 -3.83 -9.83 -23.39
C SER A 152 -3.95 -9.44 -24.88
N GLU A 153 -4.51 -8.27 -25.21
CA GLU A 153 -4.66 -7.81 -26.59
C GLU A 153 -3.57 -6.82 -27.06
N ALA A 154 -2.72 -6.34 -26.15
CA ALA A 154 -1.68 -5.34 -26.48
C ALA A 154 -0.34 -5.93 -26.98
N SER A 155 -0.22 -7.26 -27.05
CA SER A 155 1.03 -7.94 -27.40
C SER A 155 1.14 -8.32 -28.88
N THR A 156 0.61 -7.53 -29.81
CA THR A 156 0.97 -7.61 -31.24
C THR A 156 0.89 -6.26 -31.94
N SER A 157 1.49 -5.19 -31.40
CA SER A 157 2.03 -4.08 -32.20
C SER A 157 2.39 -2.88 -31.31
N SER A 158 3.69 -2.67 -31.03
CA SER A 158 4.35 -1.35 -31.06
C SER A 158 5.69 -1.39 -30.33
N SER A 159 6.72 -1.96 -30.94
CA SER A 159 8.07 -1.46 -30.72
C SER A 159 8.26 -0.18 -31.54
N CYS A 160 7.76 0.95 -31.04
CA CYS A 160 8.11 2.25 -31.64
C CYS A 160 9.40 2.77 -31.01
N GLY A 161 10.52 2.36 -31.61
CA GLY A 161 11.82 2.97 -31.38
C GLY A 161 11.77 4.45 -31.76
N ARG A 162 11.97 5.30 -30.76
CA ARG A 162 11.99 6.76 -30.88
C ARG A 162 13.26 7.19 -31.63
N THR A 163 13.24 7.11 -32.95
CA THR A 163 14.31 7.62 -33.82
C THR A 163 13.95 9.05 -34.23
N LYS A 164 14.64 10.04 -33.67
CA LYS A 164 14.69 11.41 -34.19
C LYS A 164 15.20 11.34 -35.63
N ARG A 165 14.38 11.72 -36.61
CA ARG A 165 14.86 12.31 -37.85
C ARG A 165 13.82 13.24 -38.47
N SER A 166 14.36 14.39 -38.88
CA SER A 166 13.80 15.51 -39.62
C SER A 166 13.11 15.09 -40.93
N VAL A 167 11.99 15.74 -41.24
CA VAL A 167 11.45 15.81 -42.61
C VAL A 167 11.19 17.28 -42.92
N CYS A 168 11.83 17.73 -43.99
CA CYS A 168 11.60 18.98 -44.70
C CYS A 168 10.90 18.67 -46.03
N GLU A 169 9.98 19.57 -46.41
CA GLU A 169 9.49 19.96 -47.76
C GLU A 169 8.72 18.88 -48.56
N GLU A 170 7.66 19.16 -49.33
CA GLU A 170 7.20 20.31 -50.15
C GLU A 170 5.65 20.43 -50.04
N THR A 171 4.87 21.43 -50.49
CA THR A 171 4.91 22.29 -51.70
C THR A 171 3.91 23.48 -51.58
N GLU A 172 4.24 24.59 -52.28
CA GLU A 172 3.38 25.64 -52.93
C GLU A 172 2.50 26.56 -52.02
N ASP A 173 2.45 27.89 -52.11
CA ASP A 173 2.75 28.86 -53.18
C ASP A 173 2.91 30.30 -52.63
N ASP A 174 3.52 31.15 -53.46
CA ASP A 174 3.32 32.62 -53.67
C ASP A 174 4.36 33.67 -53.17
N GLN A 175 5.12 34.13 -54.18
CA GLN A 175 5.64 35.48 -54.49
C GLN A 175 6.56 36.29 -53.53
N GLY A 176 7.72 36.70 -54.08
CA GLY A 176 8.27 38.04 -53.79
C GLY A 176 9.80 38.24 -53.72
N ASP A 177 10.47 38.20 -54.88
CA ASP A 177 11.48 39.17 -55.33
C ASP A 177 13.00 39.11 -54.96
N ALA A 178 13.78 39.20 -56.06
CA ALA A 178 15.09 39.85 -56.30
C ALA A 178 16.41 39.47 -55.57
N SER A 179 17.19 38.64 -56.28
CA SER A 179 18.49 39.00 -56.93
C SER A 179 19.85 38.92 -56.19
N SER A 180 20.79 38.25 -56.90
CA SER A 180 22.26 38.47 -56.97
C SER A 180 23.14 37.96 -55.80
N GLY A 181 24.15 37.10 -55.96
CA GLY A 181 24.80 36.48 -57.12
C GLY A 181 26.03 35.65 -56.67
N ARG A 182 26.50 34.75 -57.56
CA ARG A 182 27.89 34.32 -57.90
C ARG A 182 28.98 34.30 -56.79
N ASP A 183 29.91 33.36 -56.63
CA ASP A 183 30.54 32.27 -57.41
C ASP A 183 31.24 31.36 -56.35
N ALA A 184 31.18 30.02 -56.42
CA ALA A 184 32.14 29.10 -57.05
C ALA A 184 33.63 29.18 -56.62
N ASN A 185 34.19 27.96 -56.48
CA ASN A 185 35.59 27.51 -56.35
C ASN A 185 36.21 27.40 -54.94
N GLN A 186 36.44 26.20 -54.37
CA GLN A 186 37.28 25.05 -54.78
C GLN A 186 38.78 25.32 -54.57
N GLN A 187 39.37 24.69 -53.54
CA GLN A 187 40.58 23.83 -53.57
C GLN A 187 41.26 23.72 -52.19
N THR A 188 41.46 22.45 -51.76
CA THR A 188 42.69 21.81 -51.19
C THR A 188 43.62 22.63 -50.29
N ALA A 189 44.34 22.10 -49.30
CA ALA A 189 44.46 20.83 -48.60
C ALA A 189 45.58 21.07 -47.55
N GLU A 190 45.53 20.33 -46.44
CA GLU A 190 46.66 19.94 -45.57
C GLU A 190 47.45 20.99 -44.75
N GLY A 191 47.66 20.66 -43.46
CA GLY A 191 49.00 20.78 -42.86
C GLY A 191 49.21 21.72 -41.65
N THR A 192 48.89 21.22 -40.46
CA THR A 192 49.76 21.16 -39.25
C THR A 192 50.40 22.42 -38.63
N SER A 193 49.94 22.73 -37.40
CA SER A 193 50.66 23.18 -36.18
C SER A 193 51.37 24.55 -36.03
N MET A 194 50.93 25.25 -34.97
CA MET A 194 51.67 25.99 -33.91
C MET A 194 52.36 27.35 -34.16
N GLU A 195 52.00 28.30 -33.26
CA GLU A 195 52.73 29.49 -32.75
C GLU A 195 52.93 30.68 -33.73
N THR A 196 52.80 31.98 -33.41
CA THR A 196 52.92 32.78 -32.17
C THR A 196 52.29 34.19 -32.38
N ALA A 197 51.84 34.84 -31.28
CA ALA A 197 51.84 36.29 -30.90
C ALA A 197 51.44 37.39 -31.92
N GLU A 198 50.79 38.53 -31.62
CA GLU A 198 50.25 39.30 -30.47
C GLU A 198 49.52 40.48 -31.19
N SER A 199 48.38 41.05 -30.81
CA SER A 199 48.01 41.78 -29.60
C SER A 199 46.57 42.30 -29.83
N GLY A 200 45.67 42.23 -28.85
CA GLY A 200 45.33 43.41 -28.06
C GLY A 200 44.19 43.12 -27.09
N GLU A 201 44.39 43.57 -25.86
CA GLU A 201 43.70 43.29 -24.60
C GLU A 201 42.19 43.66 -24.60
N ASN A 202 41.31 43.03 -23.81
CA ASN A 202 41.23 43.22 -22.36
C ASN A 202 40.56 42.07 -21.55
N LYS A 203 41.16 41.87 -20.37
CA LYS A 203 41.08 40.84 -19.29
C LYS A 203 39.67 40.62 -18.69
N ARG A 204 39.18 39.38 -18.48
CA ARG A 204 39.47 38.33 -17.44
C ARG A 204 39.03 38.72 -16.01
N PHE A 205 38.66 37.84 -15.08
CA PHE A 205 38.11 36.47 -14.96
C PHE A 205 38.08 36.19 -13.43
N ARG A 206 37.31 35.17 -13.00
CA ARG A 206 37.55 34.25 -11.87
C ARG A 206 37.03 34.55 -10.44
N THR A 207 36.41 33.47 -9.94
CA THR A 207 36.16 33.01 -8.57
C THR A 207 37.39 32.95 -7.67
N ASP A 208 37.21 33.17 -6.35
CA ASP A 208 37.74 32.28 -5.30
C ASP A 208 37.19 32.59 -3.88
N ILE A 209 37.44 31.63 -2.99
CA ILE A 209 36.92 31.28 -1.66
C ILE A 209 37.45 32.16 -0.50
N GLY A 210 36.66 32.36 0.58
CA GLY A 210 37.19 32.37 1.97
C GLY A 210 36.80 33.52 2.95
N ASN A 211 35.98 33.16 3.96
CA ASN A 211 35.91 33.58 5.39
C ASN A 211 35.81 35.06 5.89
N ALA A 212 34.69 35.30 6.60
CA ALA A 212 34.52 35.87 7.96
C ALA A 212 34.88 37.35 8.31
N SER A 213 33.85 38.18 8.59
CA SER A 213 33.48 38.70 9.95
C SER A 213 32.70 40.03 9.93
N ALA A 214 31.60 40.06 10.70
CA ALA A 214 30.88 41.16 11.39
C ALA A 214 30.86 42.61 10.84
N ASP A 215 29.66 43.14 10.51
CA ASP A 215 28.89 44.06 11.40
C ASP A 215 27.60 44.61 10.73
N GLY A 216 26.51 44.69 11.50
CA GLY A 216 25.57 45.82 11.47
C GLY A 216 24.33 45.84 10.54
N ALA A 217 23.18 45.47 11.12
CA ALA A 217 21.84 46.07 10.96
C ALA A 217 20.93 45.75 9.75
N GLY A 218 19.78 45.09 10.05
CA GLY A 218 18.46 45.58 9.64
C GLY A 218 17.66 44.80 8.58
N THR A 219 16.53 44.25 9.04
CA THR A 219 15.26 43.93 8.33
C THR A 219 15.11 42.60 7.58
N SER A 220 14.17 41.81 8.10
CA SER A 220 13.67 40.53 7.59
C SER A 220 12.79 40.68 6.35
N ARG A 221 13.10 39.96 5.27
CA ARG A 221 12.11 39.57 4.25
C ARG A 221 12.34 38.13 3.82
N HIS A 222 11.24 37.37 3.90
CA HIS A 222 11.09 35.99 3.48
C HIS A 222 11.52 35.81 2.02
N THR A 223 12.35 34.80 1.76
CA THR A 223 12.63 34.29 0.41
C THR A 223 11.83 32.99 0.23
N PRO A 224 11.00 32.86 -0.82
CA PRO A 224 10.27 31.63 -1.10
C PRO A 224 11.24 30.58 -1.63
N ALA A 225 11.08 29.35 -1.13
CA ALA A 225 11.88 28.20 -1.51
C ALA A 225 11.73 27.91 -3.01
N SER A 226 12.88 27.65 -3.64
CA SER A 226 13.01 27.24 -5.04
C SER A 226 12.29 25.91 -5.30
N THR A 227 11.34 25.96 -6.23
CA THR A 227 10.62 24.85 -6.84
C THR A 227 11.59 23.88 -7.52
N SER A 228 11.65 22.65 -7.01
CA SER A 228 12.06 21.49 -7.81
C SER A 228 10.81 20.94 -8.51
N ASN A 229 10.94 20.46 -9.74
CA ASN A 229 9.87 19.85 -10.53
C ASN A 229 9.31 18.59 -9.82
N GLY A 230 8.44 18.77 -8.83
CA GLY A 230 7.88 17.73 -7.99
C GLY A 230 6.60 17.16 -8.58
N THR A 231 6.53 15.83 -8.67
CA THR A 231 5.26 15.11 -8.75
C THR A 231 4.36 15.55 -7.59
N PRO A 232 3.05 15.77 -7.81
CA PRO A 232 2.14 16.18 -6.73
C PRO A 232 2.17 15.13 -5.60
N ASP A 233 2.22 15.60 -4.36
CA ASP A 233 2.25 14.72 -3.18
C ASP A 233 0.89 14.05 -2.98
N LEU A 234 0.80 12.79 -3.39
CA LEU A 234 -0.40 11.97 -3.26
C LEU A 234 -0.64 11.47 -1.84
N ASN A 235 0.20 11.86 -0.86
CA ASN A 235 0.09 11.49 0.56
C ASN A 235 0.17 9.98 0.78
N PHE A 236 1.10 9.30 0.12
CA PHE A 236 1.31 7.88 0.38
C PHE A 236 2.09 7.65 1.69
N PRO A 237 1.72 6.65 2.51
CA PRO A 237 2.40 6.34 3.77
C PRO A 237 3.90 6.03 3.61
N ILE A 238 4.26 5.38 2.50
CA ILE A 238 5.62 4.97 2.18
C ILE A 238 6.20 5.89 1.09
N PRO A 239 7.35 6.54 1.33
CA PRO A 239 8.00 7.38 0.33
C PRO A 239 8.34 6.60 -0.96
N GLY A 240 8.05 7.19 -2.12
CA GLY A 240 8.37 6.59 -3.42
C GLY A 240 7.39 5.51 -3.90
N MET A 241 6.30 5.26 -3.17
CA MET A 241 5.22 4.40 -3.63
C MET A 241 4.60 4.97 -4.92
N LYS A 242 4.27 4.07 -5.84
CA LYS A 242 3.58 4.38 -7.10
C LYS A 242 2.25 3.66 -7.14
N GLY A 243 1.27 4.31 -7.75
CA GLY A 243 -0.02 3.74 -8.09
C GLY A 243 -1.10 4.81 -8.09
N THR A 244 -2.32 4.41 -8.45
CA THR A 244 -3.45 5.32 -8.62
C THR A 244 -4.27 5.37 -7.34
N PRO A 245 -4.25 6.48 -6.57
CA PRO A 245 -5.22 6.70 -5.51
C PRO A 245 -6.61 6.92 -6.13
N CYS A 246 -7.67 6.65 -5.37
CA CYS A 246 -9.03 6.73 -5.87
C CYS A 246 -9.98 7.27 -4.80
N LEU A 247 -10.89 8.15 -5.20
CA LEU A 247 -12.02 8.58 -4.38
C LEU A 247 -13.18 7.62 -4.60
N VAL A 248 -13.60 6.94 -3.54
CA VAL A 248 -14.61 5.89 -3.60
C VAL A 248 -15.89 6.43 -2.97
N LYS A 249 -16.99 6.41 -3.72
CA LYS A 249 -18.29 6.96 -3.31
C LYS A 249 -19.29 5.83 -3.05
N LEU A 250 -19.72 5.68 -1.81
CA LEU A 250 -20.65 4.65 -1.36
C LEU A 250 -22.04 5.23 -1.12
N TYR A 251 -23.05 4.48 -1.56
CA TYR A 251 -24.45 4.88 -1.55
C TYR A 251 -25.34 4.00 -0.65
N ASP A 252 -24.76 2.95 -0.08
CA ASP A 252 -25.45 1.98 0.77
C ASP A 252 -24.85 2.05 2.19
N ASP A 253 -25.53 1.46 3.17
CA ASP A 253 -25.16 1.49 4.60
C ASP A 253 -23.85 0.72 4.94
N VAL A 254 -23.12 0.25 3.92
CA VAL A 254 -21.84 -0.44 4.10
C VAL A 254 -20.75 0.59 4.41
N SER A 255 -20.20 0.53 5.61
CA SER A 255 -19.08 1.37 6.03
C SER A 255 -17.81 0.54 6.28
N PHE A 256 -16.66 1.15 6.00
CA PHE A 256 -15.34 0.54 6.22
C PHE A 256 -14.54 1.38 7.22
N SER A 257 -13.63 0.73 7.94
CA SER A 257 -12.73 1.41 8.88
C SER A 257 -11.41 1.82 8.22
N LEU A 258 -10.69 2.76 8.83
CA LEU A 258 -9.34 3.13 8.40
C LEU A 258 -8.41 1.90 8.38
N ASN A 259 -7.54 1.84 7.36
CA ASN A 259 -6.59 0.75 7.07
C ASN A 259 -7.21 -0.58 6.61
N ASP A 260 -8.54 -0.65 6.47
CA ASP A 260 -9.17 -1.82 5.86
C ASP A 260 -8.79 -1.91 4.38
N VAL A 261 -8.45 -3.12 3.92
CA VAL A 261 -8.25 -3.41 2.51
C VAL A 261 -9.57 -3.87 1.92
N ILE A 262 -10.00 -3.20 0.87
CA ILE A 262 -11.28 -3.43 0.22
C ILE A 262 -11.07 -3.72 -1.26
N GLU A 263 -11.95 -4.56 -1.80
CA GLU A 263 -12.12 -4.75 -3.23
C GLU A 263 -13.46 -4.16 -3.64
N ILE A 264 -13.43 -3.33 -4.68
CA ILE A 264 -14.55 -2.55 -5.15
C ILE A 264 -14.77 -2.84 -6.62
N VAL A 265 -16.04 -2.99 -6.98
CA VAL A 265 -16.52 -2.91 -8.37
C VAL A 265 -17.38 -1.66 -8.47
N GLY A 266 -17.05 -0.75 -9.39
CA GLY A 266 -17.73 0.52 -9.49
C GLY A 266 -17.62 1.19 -10.85
N ILE A 267 -18.38 2.25 -11.03
CA ILE A 267 -18.41 3.05 -12.26
C ILE A 267 -17.35 4.14 -12.16
N LEU A 268 -16.44 4.18 -13.12
CA LEU A 268 -15.34 5.14 -13.19
C LEU A 268 -15.83 6.51 -13.69
N SER A 269 -15.73 7.54 -12.85
CA SER A 269 -16.02 8.94 -13.19
C SER A 269 -14.71 9.72 -13.37
N VAL A 270 -14.50 10.26 -14.58
CA VAL A 270 -13.29 11.03 -14.96
C VAL A 270 -13.67 12.36 -15.64
N ASP A 271 -14.81 12.96 -15.27
CA ASP A 271 -15.31 14.15 -15.95
C ASP A 271 -14.38 15.37 -15.76
N PRO A 272 -13.81 15.94 -16.85
CA PRO A 272 -12.92 17.10 -16.78
C PRO A 272 -13.56 18.36 -16.17
N SER A 273 -14.88 18.49 -16.20
CA SER A 273 -15.59 19.64 -15.63
C SER A 273 -15.45 19.70 -14.10
N LEU A 274 -15.20 18.58 -13.44
CA LEU A 274 -14.89 18.50 -12.00
C LEU A 274 -13.56 19.16 -11.64
N ALA A 275 -12.65 19.32 -12.60
CA ALA A 275 -11.42 20.11 -12.39
C ALA A 275 -11.65 21.62 -12.58
N ARG A 276 -12.72 22.01 -13.29
CA ARG A 276 -13.04 23.42 -13.63
C ARG A 276 -13.89 24.11 -12.56
N GLN A 277 -14.63 23.35 -11.73
CA GLN A 277 -15.30 23.91 -10.57
C GLN A 277 -14.32 24.57 -9.59
N ASN A 278 -13.10 24.03 -9.44
CA ASN A 278 -12.04 24.62 -8.62
C ASN A 278 -11.48 25.95 -9.16
N ALA A 279 -11.73 26.30 -10.42
CA ALA A 279 -11.17 27.50 -11.05
C ALA A 279 -12.18 28.66 -11.18
N ASN A 280 -13.47 28.41 -10.91
CA ASN A 280 -14.54 29.38 -11.11
C ASN A 280 -15.11 29.97 -9.79
N SER A 281 -14.53 29.63 -8.64
CA SER A 281 -14.88 30.23 -7.33
C SER A 281 -14.37 31.68 -7.18
N ASP A 282 -13.73 32.24 -8.21
CA ASP A 282 -13.13 33.60 -8.24
C ASP A 282 -14.11 34.78 -8.07
N ASN A 283 -15.41 34.56 -7.88
CA ASN A 283 -16.42 35.63 -7.83
C ASN A 283 -17.08 35.88 -6.45
N ASN A 284 -16.69 35.19 -5.38
CA ASN A 284 -17.20 35.49 -4.03
C ASN A 284 -16.04 35.80 -3.06
N GLU A 285 -15.94 37.08 -2.65
CA GLU A 285 -14.93 37.59 -1.70
C GLU A 285 -15.02 37.00 -0.26
N MET A 286 -15.84 35.96 -0.02
CA MET A 286 -15.97 35.25 1.26
C MET A 286 -15.31 33.85 1.30
N GLU A 287 -14.76 33.32 0.20
CA GLU A 287 -14.31 31.91 0.08
C GLU A 287 -12.77 31.72 0.12
N PHE A 288 -11.98 32.70 0.58
CA PHE A 288 -10.50 32.54 0.65
C PHE A 288 -10.02 31.44 1.62
N MET A 289 -10.90 30.91 2.47
CA MET A 289 -10.57 29.82 3.40
C MET A 289 -10.86 28.43 2.81
N ASP A 290 -11.67 28.34 1.74
CA ASP A 290 -12.18 27.08 1.18
C ASP A 290 -11.32 26.54 0.02
N VAL A 291 -10.47 27.36 -0.59
CA VAL A 291 -9.72 26.96 -1.81
C VAL A 291 -8.75 25.80 -1.58
N GLU A 292 -8.05 25.78 -0.43
CA GLU A 292 -7.12 24.69 -0.10
C GLU A 292 -7.85 23.41 0.35
N GLU A 293 -8.99 23.55 1.04
CA GLU A 293 -9.84 22.43 1.45
C GLU A 293 -10.53 21.80 0.23
N ASP A 294 -11.05 22.60 -0.69
CA ASP A 294 -11.69 22.15 -1.92
C ASP A 294 -10.70 21.50 -2.89
N ALA A 295 -9.48 22.06 -3.01
CA ALA A 295 -8.43 21.45 -3.82
C ALA A 295 -7.96 20.09 -3.26
N ALA A 296 -8.00 19.91 -1.94
CA ALA A 296 -7.64 18.66 -1.27
C ALA A 296 -8.77 17.61 -1.33
N ARG A 297 -10.03 18.01 -1.20
CA ARG A 297 -11.22 17.12 -1.30
C ARG A 297 -11.56 16.73 -2.73
N CYS A 298 -11.35 17.65 -3.68
CA CYS A 298 -11.66 17.47 -5.10
C CYS A 298 -10.40 17.61 -5.96
N PRO A 299 -9.40 16.72 -5.79
CA PRO A 299 -8.26 16.66 -6.69
C PRO A 299 -8.73 16.41 -8.14
N PRO A 300 -7.94 16.84 -9.14
CA PRO A 300 -8.26 16.61 -10.54
C PRO A 300 -8.51 15.12 -10.82
N PRO A 301 -9.57 14.76 -11.57
CA PRO A 301 -9.87 13.36 -11.91
C PRO A 301 -8.74 12.64 -12.67
N SER A 302 -7.87 13.40 -13.34
CA SER A 302 -6.68 12.89 -14.02
C SER A 302 -5.61 12.36 -13.06
N LEU A 303 -5.61 12.84 -11.81
CA LEU A 303 -4.67 12.46 -10.77
C LEU A 303 -5.30 11.47 -9.79
N VAL A 304 -6.55 11.73 -9.39
CA VAL A 304 -7.31 10.90 -8.46
C VAL A 304 -8.70 10.63 -9.07
N PRO A 305 -8.89 9.51 -9.79
CA PRO A 305 -10.19 9.14 -10.35
C PRO A 305 -11.24 8.92 -9.25
N ARG A 306 -12.51 9.17 -9.59
CA ARG A 306 -13.65 8.90 -8.74
C ARG A 306 -14.33 7.59 -9.15
N LEU A 307 -14.73 6.79 -8.18
CA LEU A 307 -15.37 5.50 -8.39
C LEU A 307 -16.68 5.44 -7.61
N HIS A 308 -17.78 5.30 -8.33
CA HIS A 308 -19.10 5.10 -7.74
C HIS A 308 -19.32 3.62 -7.49
N VAL A 309 -19.44 3.23 -6.22
CA VAL A 309 -19.46 1.81 -5.81
C VAL A 309 -20.77 1.15 -6.19
N LEU A 310 -20.68 0.04 -6.92
CA LEU A 310 -21.79 -0.89 -7.15
C LEU A 310 -21.77 -2.02 -6.11
N THR A 311 -20.58 -2.55 -5.83
CA THR A 311 -20.37 -3.58 -4.82
C THR A 311 -18.98 -3.38 -4.21
N ALA A 312 -18.88 -3.51 -2.89
CA ALA A 312 -17.60 -3.48 -2.18
C ALA A 312 -17.55 -4.60 -1.14
N ARG A 313 -16.37 -5.20 -1.00
CA ARG A 313 -16.11 -6.24 0.00
C ARG A 313 -14.82 -5.95 0.76
N LYS A 314 -14.83 -6.24 2.06
CA LYS A 314 -13.62 -6.24 2.89
C LYS A 314 -12.84 -7.52 2.63
N MET A 315 -11.54 -7.38 2.35
CA MET A 315 -10.66 -8.50 2.03
C MET A 315 -9.97 -9.01 3.31
N PRO A 316 -10.13 -10.29 3.68
CA PRO A 316 -9.43 -10.87 4.83
C PRO A 316 -7.94 -11.09 4.56
N HIS A 317 -7.53 -11.22 3.29
CA HIS A 317 -6.14 -11.31 2.87
C HIS A 317 -5.91 -10.66 1.51
N THR A 318 -4.65 -10.41 1.19
CA THR A 318 -4.22 -9.79 -0.08
C THR A 318 -3.49 -10.75 -1.02
N ASN A 319 -3.47 -12.06 -0.72
CA ASN A 319 -2.85 -13.06 -1.58
C ASN A 319 -3.71 -13.36 -2.83
N PRO A 320 -3.22 -13.10 -4.06
CA PRO A 320 -3.97 -13.32 -5.30
C PRO A 320 -4.08 -14.80 -5.70
N LEU A 321 -3.26 -15.67 -5.12
CA LEU A 321 -3.27 -17.11 -5.43
C LEU A 321 -4.44 -17.85 -4.78
N LEU A 322 -5.15 -17.19 -3.86
CA LEU A 322 -6.28 -17.73 -3.13
C LEU A 322 -7.56 -16.95 -3.46
N PRO A 323 -8.73 -17.61 -3.47
CA PRO A 323 -10.00 -16.90 -3.52
C PRO A 323 -10.15 -16.02 -2.28
N GLY A 324 -10.87 -14.90 -2.39
CA GLY A 324 -11.07 -13.96 -1.27
C GLY A 324 -11.74 -14.58 -0.04
N ASP A 325 -12.48 -15.68 -0.21
CA ASP A 325 -13.15 -16.43 0.84
C ASP A 325 -12.47 -17.79 1.05
N VAL A 326 -11.33 -17.79 1.77
CA VAL A 326 -10.56 -19.01 2.06
C VAL A 326 -11.29 -19.94 3.04
N VAL A 327 -12.23 -19.41 3.82
CA VAL A 327 -12.76 -20.07 5.03
C VAL A 327 -13.74 -21.22 4.75
N GLU A 328 -14.30 -21.35 3.53
CA GLU A 328 -15.39 -22.32 3.26
C GLU A 328 -15.16 -23.27 2.08
N SER A 329 -13.96 -23.32 1.48
CA SER A 329 -13.73 -24.16 0.30
C SER A 329 -13.13 -25.54 0.63
N ASP A 330 -13.69 -26.60 0.03
CA ASP A 330 -13.17 -27.99 0.06
C ASP A 330 -11.68 -28.10 -0.36
N THR A 331 -11.18 -27.09 -1.08
CA THR A 331 -9.78 -26.91 -1.48
C THR A 331 -8.80 -26.84 -0.31
N THR A 332 -9.25 -26.40 0.87
CA THR A 332 -8.39 -26.23 2.05
C THR A 332 -7.90 -27.56 2.61
N ASN A 333 -8.71 -28.62 2.54
CA ASN A 333 -8.36 -29.93 3.12
C ASN A 333 -7.16 -30.59 2.44
N GLY A 334 -7.05 -30.48 1.11
CA GLY A 334 -5.87 -30.95 0.37
C GLY A 334 -4.62 -30.11 0.66
N ILE A 335 -4.79 -28.80 0.85
CA ILE A 335 -3.69 -27.89 1.19
C ILE A 335 -3.16 -28.17 2.60
N VAL A 336 -4.03 -28.46 3.56
CA VAL A 336 -3.66 -28.78 4.96
C VAL A 336 -2.72 -29.97 5.05
N ALA A 337 -2.95 -31.02 4.26
CA ALA A 337 -2.08 -32.20 4.21
C ALA A 337 -0.64 -31.85 3.74
N ASP A 338 -0.51 -30.92 2.80
CA ASP A 338 0.76 -30.46 2.24
C ASP A 338 1.45 -29.38 3.12
N MET A 339 0.77 -28.85 4.14
CA MET A 339 1.32 -27.77 4.99
C MET A 339 2.57 -28.20 5.72
N ARG A 340 2.60 -29.42 6.26
CA ARG A 340 3.75 -29.91 7.03
C ARG A 340 5.00 -30.06 6.15
N GLU A 341 4.85 -30.59 4.94
CA GLU A 341 5.97 -30.68 4.00
C GLU A 341 6.44 -29.29 3.56
N THR A 342 5.49 -28.40 3.23
CA THR A 342 5.80 -27.03 2.80
C THR A 342 6.50 -26.24 3.90
N ARG A 343 6.09 -26.42 5.16
CA ARG A 343 6.73 -25.86 6.35
C ARG A 343 8.19 -26.32 6.46
N GLU A 344 8.47 -27.61 6.32
CA GLU A 344 9.85 -28.13 6.39
C GLU A 344 10.73 -27.60 5.26
N VAL A 345 10.17 -27.43 4.05
CA VAL A 345 10.87 -26.79 2.93
C VAL A 345 11.18 -25.32 3.26
N LEU A 346 10.20 -24.56 3.75
CA LEU A 346 10.39 -23.16 4.15
C LEU A 346 11.44 -23.04 5.27
N ARG A 347 11.37 -23.89 6.29
CA ARG A 347 12.31 -23.94 7.41
C ARG A 347 13.74 -24.16 6.92
N LYS A 348 13.97 -25.12 6.01
CA LYS A 348 15.30 -25.39 5.44
C LYS A 348 15.84 -24.20 4.63
N ILE A 349 14.98 -23.54 3.85
CA ILE A 349 15.36 -22.33 3.10
C ILE A 349 15.75 -21.20 4.07
N LEU A 350 14.98 -21.02 5.14
CA LEU A 350 15.29 -20.02 6.17
C LEU A 350 16.54 -20.39 6.97
N GLU A 351 16.79 -21.65 7.27
CA GLU A 351 18.00 -22.13 7.94
C GLU A 351 19.25 -21.80 7.11
N GLU A 352 19.20 -22.04 5.80
CA GLU A 352 20.26 -21.61 4.87
C GLU A 352 20.40 -20.08 4.85
N ALA A 353 19.29 -19.32 4.90
CA ALA A 353 19.30 -17.85 4.92
C ALA A 353 19.88 -17.28 6.22
N PHE A 354 19.69 -17.97 7.34
CA PHE A 354 20.33 -17.69 8.64
C PHE A 354 21.68 -18.38 8.79
N LEU A 355 22.31 -18.75 7.67
CA LEU A 355 23.69 -19.26 7.62
C LEU A 355 23.88 -20.55 8.43
N GLY A 356 22.86 -21.41 8.46
CA GLY A 356 22.83 -22.70 9.14
C GLY A 356 22.23 -22.67 10.55
N ASP A 357 21.62 -21.56 10.98
CA ASP A 357 20.99 -21.47 12.31
C ASP A 357 19.53 -21.96 12.29
N ALA A 358 19.35 -23.22 12.65
CA ALA A 358 18.05 -23.89 12.71
C ALA A 358 17.05 -23.25 13.68
N LEU A 359 17.51 -22.73 14.83
CA LEU A 359 16.60 -22.15 15.84
C LEU A 359 16.02 -20.84 15.34
N THR A 360 16.84 -19.98 14.75
CA THR A 360 16.40 -18.70 14.20
C THR A 360 15.42 -18.91 13.04
N ALA A 361 15.65 -19.93 12.21
CA ALA A 361 14.73 -20.32 11.15
C ALA A 361 13.35 -20.76 11.68
N GLU A 362 13.30 -21.59 12.72
CA GLU A 362 12.05 -22.04 13.34
C GLU A 362 11.22 -20.89 13.92
N LEU A 363 11.86 -19.98 14.65
CA LEU A 363 11.19 -18.80 15.20
C LEU A 363 10.75 -17.84 14.09
N MET A 364 11.49 -17.75 12.98
CA MET A 364 11.10 -16.95 11.82
C MET A 364 9.84 -17.52 11.14
N VAL A 365 9.70 -18.84 11.02
CA VAL A 365 8.44 -19.44 10.53
C VAL A 365 7.27 -19.06 11.44
N CYS A 366 7.46 -19.13 12.76
CA CYS A 366 6.44 -18.73 13.73
C CYS A 366 6.07 -17.24 13.58
N HIS A 367 7.06 -16.37 13.35
CA HIS A 367 6.84 -14.95 13.08
C HIS A 367 6.01 -14.73 11.82
N LEU A 368 6.33 -15.40 10.72
CA LEU A 368 5.65 -15.22 9.43
C LEU A 368 4.17 -15.64 9.47
N VAL A 369 3.82 -16.61 10.31
CA VAL A 369 2.44 -17.09 10.50
C VAL A 369 1.70 -16.30 11.59
N SER A 370 2.41 -15.49 12.39
CA SER A 370 1.82 -14.77 13.50
C SER A 370 0.78 -13.73 13.06
N SER A 371 -0.26 -13.60 13.87
CA SER A 371 -1.37 -12.69 13.63
C SER A 371 -2.16 -12.44 14.91
N VAL A 372 -2.56 -11.18 15.10
CA VAL A 372 -3.50 -10.82 16.16
C VAL A 372 -4.87 -11.43 15.87
N TYR A 373 -5.32 -12.38 16.70
CA TYR A 373 -6.61 -13.07 16.55
C TYR A 373 -7.63 -12.66 17.59
N LEU A 374 -7.17 -12.21 18.77
CA LEU A 374 -8.02 -11.77 19.85
C LEU A 374 -7.39 -10.55 20.52
N ARG A 375 -8.25 -9.60 20.88
CA ARG A 375 -7.88 -8.45 21.71
C ARG A 375 -8.75 -8.52 22.95
N GLN A 376 -8.10 -8.54 24.11
CA GLN A 376 -8.80 -8.47 25.39
C GLN A 376 -8.19 -7.31 26.16
N ASP A 377 -9.03 -6.29 26.40
CA ASP A 377 -8.62 -5.01 26.97
C ASP A 377 -7.48 -4.34 26.17
N VAL A 378 -6.30 -4.20 26.78
CA VAL A 378 -5.12 -3.53 26.18
C VAL A 378 -4.16 -4.53 25.52
N ILE A 379 -4.39 -5.85 25.65
CA ILE A 379 -3.45 -6.87 25.21
C ILE A 379 -3.89 -7.46 23.86
N ALA A 380 -2.98 -7.41 22.89
CA ALA A 380 -3.14 -8.04 21.59
C ALA A 380 -2.54 -9.45 21.58
N LEU A 381 -3.38 -10.47 21.39
CA LEU A 381 -3.00 -11.88 21.45
C LEU A 381 -2.65 -12.42 20.06
N GLY A 382 -1.54 -13.16 19.99
CA GLY A 382 -1.11 -13.90 18.78
C GLY A 382 -0.10 -13.17 17.89
N LYS A 383 0.29 -11.94 18.26
CA LYS A 383 1.47 -11.29 17.68
C LYS A 383 2.74 -12.00 18.13
N TYR A 384 3.76 -12.00 17.29
CA TYR A 384 5.07 -12.52 17.64
C TYR A 384 6.16 -11.69 16.96
N SER A 385 6.48 -10.54 17.57
CA SER A 385 7.58 -9.69 17.10
C SER A 385 8.92 -10.30 17.51
N ILE A 386 9.87 -10.36 16.57
CA ILE A 386 11.17 -10.96 16.80
C ILE A 386 12.29 -9.95 16.59
N ASN A 387 13.29 -9.99 17.47
CA ASN A 387 14.56 -9.32 17.27
C ASN A 387 15.67 -10.35 17.02
N VAL A 388 16.29 -10.28 15.85
CA VAL A 388 17.46 -11.08 15.50
C VAL A 388 18.71 -10.22 15.76
N SER A 389 19.36 -10.47 16.90
CA SER A 389 20.55 -9.77 17.36
C SER A 389 21.84 -10.49 16.94
N GLY A 390 22.98 -9.81 17.05
CA GLY A 390 24.28 -10.39 16.73
C GLY A 390 24.65 -10.30 15.24
N ILE A 391 24.01 -9.42 14.48
CA ILE A 391 24.40 -9.15 13.10
C ILE A 391 25.71 -8.34 13.11
N SER A 392 26.81 -9.01 12.81
CA SER A 392 28.13 -8.38 12.80
C SER A 392 28.28 -7.39 11.65
N LYS A 393 29.15 -6.39 11.83
CA LYS A 393 29.51 -5.43 10.77
C LYS A 393 30.02 -6.12 9.50
N SER A 394 30.73 -7.24 9.63
CA SER A 394 31.20 -8.05 8.50
C SER A 394 30.08 -8.67 7.65
N LEU A 395 28.95 -9.04 8.27
CA LEU A 395 27.76 -9.49 7.54
C LEU A 395 27.06 -8.30 6.88
N GLN A 396 27.08 -7.15 7.54
CA GLN A 396 26.44 -5.94 7.05
C GLN A 396 27.16 -5.30 5.86
N GLU A 397 28.49 -5.39 5.81
CA GLU A 397 29.29 -5.06 4.62
C GLU A 397 28.90 -5.91 3.40
N GLN A 398 28.46 -7.16 3.62
CA GLN A 398 27.92 -8.04 2.59
C GLN A 398 26.44 -7.81 2.27
N LYS A 399 25.83 -6.74 2.83
CA LYS A 399 24.40 -6.39 2.67
C LYS A 399 23.46 -7.53 3.08
N TYR A 400 23.76 -8.18 4.20
CA TYR A 400 22.99 -9.32 4.71
C TYR A 400 21.51 -8.97 4.97
N THR A 401 21.20 -7.90 5.71
CA THR A 401 19.80 -7.52 6.02
C THR A 401 18.99 -7.24 4.76
N SER A 402 19.59 -6.58 3.76
CA SER A 402 18.94 -6.30 2.48
C SER A 402 18.67 -7.57 1.67
N SER A 403 19.61 -8.52 1.66
CA SER A 403 19.44 -9.81 0.97
C SER A 403 18.36 -10.67 1.64
N LEU A 404 18.33 -10.67 2.98
CA LEU A 404 17.30 -11.35 3.75
C LEU A 404 15.92 -10.71 3.54
N TYR A 405 15.83 -9.38 3.51
CA TYR A 405 14.59 -8.68 3.17
C TYR A 405 14.09 -9.03 1.76
N GLN A 406 14.99 -9.05 0.76
CA GLN A 406 14.63 -9.46 -0.61
C GLN A 406 14.05 -10.88 -0.62
N LEU A 407 14.66 -11.81 0.11
CA LEU A 407 14.13 -13.17 0.24
C LEU A 407 12.74 -13.19 0.88
N LEU A 408 12.55 -12.48 2.00
CA LEU A 408 11.24 -12.37 2.67
C LEU A 408 10.17 -11.78 1.74
N SER A 409 10.52 -10.79 0.93
CA SER A 409 9.61 -10.14 -0.02
C SER A 409 9.07 -11.09 -1.10
N LEU A 410 9.76 -12.21 -1.35
CA LEU A 410 9.30 -13.26 -2.28
C LEU A 410 8.23 -14.17 -1.65
N PHE A 411 8.18 -14.27 -0.31
CA PHE A 411 7.27 -15.16 0.41
C PHE A 411 5.97 -14.47 0.84
N VAL A 412 6.07 -13.24 1.33
CA VAL A 412 4.92 -12.50 1.88
C VAL A 412 4.27 -11.61 0.83
N THR A 413 2.99 -11.27 0.99
CA THR A 413 2.26 -10.40 0.07
C THR A 413 2.65 -8.93 0.22
N GLN A 414 2.92 -8.50 1.46
CA GLN A 414 3.21 -7.12 1.81
C GLN A 414 4.38 -7.07 2.78
N SER A 415 5.38 -6.24 2.46
CA SER A 415 6.49 -5.96 3.36
C SER A 415 7.08 -4.58 3.11
N HIS A 416 7.65 -4.00 4.16
CA HIS A 416 8.35 -2.73 4.07
C HIS A 416 9.64 -2.78 4.88
N PHE A 417 10.76 -2.47 4.23
CA PHE A 417 12.07 -2.34 4.88
C PHE A 417 12.31 -0.90 5.30
N PHE A 418 12.51 -0.69 6.61
CA PHE A 418 12.81 0.61 7.17
C PHE A 418 14.20 0.62 7.83
N PRO A 419 15.20 1.29 7.21
CA PRO A 419 16.50 1.47 7.83
C PRO A 419 16.44 2.56 8.90
N MET A 420 16.70 2.22 10.15
CA MET A 420 16.62 3.10 11.32
C MET A 420 17.83 4.04 11.43
N THR A 421 18.15 4.77 10.36
CA THR A 421 19.16 5.82 10.42
C THR A 421 18.64 7.02 11.20
N LEU A 422 19.52 7.80 11.84
CA LEU A 422 19.14 9.03 12.54
C LEU A 422 18.37 10.00 11.63
N SER A 423 18.74 10.11 10.36
CA SER A 423 18.04 10.99 9.43
C SER A 423 16.61 10.52 9.15
N ASN A 424 16.38 9.21 9.02
CA ASN A 424 15.04 8.68 8.77
C ASN A 424 14.16 8.80 10.02
N MET A 425 14.73 8.51 11.19
CA MET A 425 14.01 8.61 12.47
C MET A 425 13.53 10.03 12.77
N ASN A 426 14.30 11.05 12.39
CA ASN A 426 13.92 12.45 12.63
C ASN A 426 13.07 13.06 11.51
N LYS A 427 13.24 12.66 10.24
CA LYS A 427 12.52 13.27 9.09
C LYS A 427 11.18 12.61 8.78
N VAL A 428 11.09 11.29 8.90
CA VAL A 428 9.89 10.55 8.48
C VAL A 428 8.79 10.74 9.52
N LYS A 429 7.55 10.89 9.07
CA LYS A 429 6.37 10.93 9.95
C LYS A 429 5.87 9.51 10.11
N PHE A 430 5.80 8.99 11.34
CA PHE A 430 5.32 7.63 11.59
C PHE A 430 3.83 7.58 11.83
N VAL A 431 3.34 8.57 12.56
CA VAL A 431 1.95 8.68 12.99
C VAL A 431 1.19 9.59 12.02
N PRO A 432 0.00 9.17 11.53
CA PRO A 432 -0.87 10.05 10.76
C PRO A 432 -1.35 11.25 11.57
N LYS A 433 -1.46 12.40 10.90
CA LYS A 433 -1.85 13.65 11.53
C LYS A 433 -2.96 14.33 10.75
N LYS A 434 -4.06 14.71 11.42
CA LYS A 434 -5.12 15.50 10.79
C LYS A 434 -4.61 16.93 10.58
N ASP A 435 -4.64 17.34 9.33
CA ASP A 435 -4.46 18.73 8.95
C ASP A 435 -5.85 19.36 8.80
N TYR A 436 -6.13 20.37 9.62
CA TYR A 436 -7.41 21.09 9.60
C TYR A 436 -7.45 22.17 8.52
N GLN A 437 -6.30 22.59 7.96
CA GLN A 437 -6.29 23.58 6.87
C GLN A 437 -6.77 22.95 5.56
N SER A 438 -6.24 21.78 5.24
CA SER A 438 -6.64 21.00 4.06
C SER A 438 -7.75 19.97 4.36
N ASN A 439 -8.24 19.93 5.60
CA ASN A 439 -9.17 18.92 6.14
C ASN A 439 -8.82 17.47 5.76
N ARG A 440 -7.53 17.14 5.68
CA ARG A 440 -7.00 15.85 5.22
C ARG A 440 -6.21 15.15 6.31
N LEU A 441 -6.29 13.83 6.38
CA LEU A 441 -5.39 13.04 7.19
C LEU A 441 -4.04 12.89 6.47
N ILE A 442 -3.02 13.61 6.93
CA ILE A 442 -1.64 13.43 6.46
C ILE A 442 -1.17 12.05 6.91
N SER A 443 -0.67 11.29 5.96
CA SER A 443 -0.23 9.92 6.16
C SER A 443 1.04 9.83 6.99
N GLY A 444 1.16 8.72 7.71
CA GLY A 444 2.36 8.34 8.43
C GLY A 444 2.79 6.94 8.05
N LEU A 445 4.07 6.61 8.21
CA LEU A 445 4.64 5.32 7.85
C LEU A 445 3.90 4.12 8.45
N LEU A 446 3.33 4.26 9.65
CA LEU A 446 2.60 3.19 10.34
C LEU A 446 1.15 3.05 9.91
N GLN A 447 0.69 3.87 8.95
CA GLN A 447 -0.60 3.70 8.27
C GLN A 447 -0.49 2.59 7.22
N LEU A 448 -0.37 1.36 7.70
CA LEU A 448 -0.20 0.15 6.90
C LEU A 448 -1.44 -0.74 7.03
N SER A 449 -1.70 -1.52 5.98
CA SER A 449 -2.72 -2.55 6.02
C SER A 449 -2.38 -3.66 7.00
N GLN A 450 -3.39 -4.41 7.40
CA GLN A 450 -3.20 -5.61 8.21
C GLN A 450 -2.27 -6.61 7.50
N HIS A 451 -1.37 -7.20 8.28
CA HIS A 451 -0.37 -8.19 7.89
C HIS A 451 0.75 -7.68 6.97
N THR A 452 0.97 -6.37 6.89
CA THR A 452 2.19 -5.84 6.28
C THR A 452 3.38 -6.11 7.20
N HIS A 453 4.37 -6.87 6.73
CA HIS A 453 5.58 -7.15 7.50
C HIS A 453 6.49 -5.92 7.53
N LEU A 454 6.70 -5.35 8.71
CA LEU A 454 7.60 -4.23 8.91
C LEU A 454 8.97 -4.75 9.35
N VAL A 455 9.99 -4.55 8.52
CA VAL A 455 11.37 -4.98 8.79
C VAL A 455 12.21 -3.77 9.17
N LEU A 456 12.63 -3.72 10.43
CA LEU A 456 13.41 -2.64 11.02
C LEU A 456 14.90 -3.01 11.03
N ASP A 457 15.73 -2.20 10.41
CA ASP A 457 17.19 -2.37 10.46
C ASP A 457 17.80 -1.40 11.45
N GLU A 458 17.98 -1.86 12.70
CA GLU A 458 18.68 -1.14 13.77
C GLU A 458 20.20 -1.14 13.59
N THR A 459 20.77 -2.02 12.75
CA THR A 459 22.23 -1.99 12.49
C THR A 459 22.67 -0.71 11.77
N ALA A 460 21.74 -0.03 11.09
CA ALA A 460 21.96 1.25 10.45
C ALA A 460 21.89 2.44 11.45
N LEU A 461 21.50 2.20 12.70
CA LEU A 461 21.41 3.21 13.73
C LEU A 461 22.81 3.53 14.26
N THR A 462 23.18 4.80 14.20
CA THR A 462 24.46 5.31 14.73
C THR A 462 24.21 6.13 15.98
N ALA A 463 25.24 6.25 16.84
CA ALA A 463 25.17 7.09 18.03
C ALA A 463 24.92 8.56 17.63
N GLY A 464 23.87 9.16 18.19
CA GLY A 464 23.48 10.55 17.95
C GLY A 464 22.24 10.93 18.75
N GLN A 465 21.77 12.17 18.58
CA GLN A 465 20.58 12.67 19.27
C GLN A 465 19.35 12.54 18.36
N LEU A 466 18.31 11.90 18.91
CA LEU A 466 16.96 11.98 18.35
C LEU A 466 16.34 13.31 18.77
N ASP A 467 15.67 13.96 17.82
CA ASP A 467 14.88 15.14 18.13
C ASP A 467 13.51 14.73 18.72
N THR A 468 12.68 15.71 19.04
CA THR A 468 11.33 15.47 19.58
C THR A 468 10.50 14.57 18.66
N GLN A 469 10.64 14.71 17.34
CA GLN A 469 9.94 13.87 16.36
C GLN A 469 10.49 12.43 16.38
N GLY A 470 11.81 12.25 16.46
CA GLY A 470 12.45 10.95 16.60
C GLY A 470 12.03 10.19 17.85
N VAL A 471 11.88 10.88 18.98
CA VAL A 471 11.37 10.28 20.24
C VAL A 471 9.89 9.88 20.10
N GLN A 472 9.07 10.72 19.46
CA GLN A 472 7.68 10.38 19.17
C GLN A 472 7.57 9.17 18.23
N ASN A 473 8.40 9.11 17.19
CA ASN A 473 8.46 7.98 16.26
C ASN A 473 8.87 6.67 16.95
N LEU A 474 9.86 6.72 17.86
CA LEU A 474 10.26 5.56 18.65
C LEU A 474 9.12 5.08 19.56
N THR A 475 8.42 6.02 20.20
CA THR A 475 7.25 5.70 21.04
C THR A 475 6.16 5.05 20.20
N ALA A 476 5.83 5.62 19.03
CA ALA A 476 4.84 5.07 18.12
C ALA A 476 5.20 3.65 17.63
N LEU A 477 6.49 3.39 17.34
CA LEU A 477 6.98 2.04 17.03
C LEU A 477 6.79 1.08 18.21
N GLY A 478 7.14 1.51 19.42
CA GLY A 478 6.91 0.73 20.64
C GLY A 478 5.43 0.39 20.83
N ASN A 479 4.53 1.36 20.59
CA ASN A 479 3.09 1.14 20.69
C ASN A 479 2.60 0.13 19.63
N ALA A 480 3.07 0.26 18.39
CA ALA A 480 2.72 -0.66 17.31
C ALA A 480 3.22 -2.08 17.60
N ILE A 481 4.42 -2.25 18.15
CA ILE A 481 4.99 -3.57 18.46
C ILE A 481 4.31 -4.20 19.67
N ASN A 482 4.19 -3.46 20.77
CA ASN A 482 3.72 -3.99 22.05
C ASN A 482 2.20 -4.10 22.14
N TRP A 483 1.47 -3.10 21.62
CA TRP A 483 0.02 -3.00 21.76
C TRP A 483 -0.74 -3.14 20.45
N GLN A 484 -0.03 -3.21 19.31
CA GLN A 484 -0.65 -3.35 17.99
C GLN A 484 -1.70 -2.24 17.78
N LYS A 485 -1.31 -1.02 18.15
CA LYS A 485 -2.08 0.22 18.05
C LYS A 485 -1.20 1.39 17.62
N VAL A 486 -1.81 2.35 16.93
CA VAL A 486 -1.18 3.61 16.52
C VAL A 486 -2.14 4.74 16.86
N ASP A 487 -1.68 5.71 17.64
CA ASP A 487 -2.51 6.80 18.15
C ASP A 487 -2.44 7.98 17.17
N TYR A 488 -3.46 8.15 16.33
CA TYR A 488 -3.46 9.17 15.27
C TYR A 488 -3.62 10.57 15.88
N ASP A 489 -2.82 11.53 15.41
CA ASP A 489 -2.77 12.88 15.95
C ASP A 489 -3.84 13.77 15.29
N PHE A 490 -4.95 14.02 15.99
CA PHE A 490 -5.96 14.97 15.58
C PHE A 490 -5.76 16.36 16.22
N GLN A 491 -4.54 16.68 16.67
CA GLN A 491 -4.10 17.91 17.36
C GLN A 491 -4.73 18.15 18.74
N TYR A 492 -6.05 18.01 18.86
CA TYR A 492 -6.82 18.22 20.08
C TYR A 492 -7.18 16.92 20.80
N HIS A 493 -7.16 15.79 20.08
CA HIS A 493 -7.38 14.46 20.62
C HIS A 493 -6.52 13.44 19.87
N GLN A 494 -6.36 12.26 20.46
CA GLN A 494 -5.72 11.12 19.83
C GLN A 494 -6.77 10.08 19.49
N LEU A 495 -6.79 9.63 18.25
CA LEU A 495 -7.65 8.53 17.81
C LEU A 495 -6.84 7.24 17.87
N GLU A 496 -7.18 6.34 18.79
CA GLU A 496 -6.49 5.06 18.92
C GLU A 496 -6.94 4.11 17.79
N GLN A 497 -6.05 3.86 16.83
CA GLN A 497 -6.33 2.94 15.72
C GLN A 497 -5.60 1.62 15.93
N PHE A 498 -6.34 0.51 15.99
CA PHE A 498 -5.76 -0.82 16.06
C PHE A 498 -5.12 -1.23 14.73
N THR A 499 -3.95 -1.88 14.81
CA THR A 499 -3.16 -2.36 13.66
C THR A 499 -2.78 -3.83 13.85
N ASN A 500 -2.48 -4.56 12.78
CA ASN A 500 -1.99 -5.93 12.86
C ASN A 500 -0.73 -6.02 12.00
N ILE A 501 0.39 -5.51 12.51
CA ILE A 501 1.65 -5.34 11.79
C ILE A 501 2.69 -6.25 12.45
N PRO A 502 3.06 -7.39 11.82
CA PRO A 502 4.19 -8.19 12.26
C PRO A 502 5.49 -7.41 12.07
N VAL A 503 6.31 -7.32 13.14
CA VAL A 503 7.57 -6.57 13.12
C VAL A 503 8.77 -7.51 13.31
N ILE A 504 9.78 -7.36 12.44
CA ILE A 504 11.10 -7.99 12.54
C ILE A 504 12.12 -6.90 12.82
N ILE A 505 12.99 -7.12 13.79
CA ILE A 505 14.08 -6.20 14.13
C ILE A 505 15.42 -6.90 13.87
N PHE A 506 16.33 -6.20 13.20
CA PHE A 506 17.70 -6.63 12.97
C PHE A 506 18.65 -5.72 13.74
N SER A 507 19.39 -6.26 14.71
CA SER A 507 20.27 -5.49 15.59
C SER A 507 21.69 -6.06 15.68
N GLU A 508 22.69 -5.20 15.91
CA GLU A 508 24.07 -5.63 16.17
C GLU A 508 24.19 -6.25 17.58
N GLY A 509 23.53 -5.64 18.56
CA GLY A 509 23.50 -6.08 19.96
C GLY A 509 22.10 -6.06 20.54
N ARG A 510 21.95 -5.62 21.79
CA ARG A 510 20.65 -5.43 22.42
C ARG A 510 19.86 -4.36 21.66
N ALA A 511 18.65 -4.71 21.21
CA ALA A 511 17.80 -3.77 20.48
C ALA A 511 17.35 -2.59 21.34
N MET A 512 17.19 -1.44 20.69
CA MET A 512 16.64 -0.24 21.33
C MET A 512 15.14 -0.41 21.60
N ILE A 513 14.43 -1.13 20.72
CA ILE A 513 13.00 -1.35 20.82
C ILE A 513 12.72 -2.74 21.42
N SER A 514 11.80 -2.81 22.38
CA SER A 514 11.36 -4.07 22.98
C SER A 514 10.62 -4.93 21.95
N SER A 515 10.93 -6.22 21.90
CA SER A 515 10.23 -7.23 21.10
C SER A 515 9.79 -8.39 21.98
N ASP A 516 8.85 -9.20 21.48
CA ASP A 516 8.31 -10.36 22.21
C ASP A 516 9.37 -11.46 22.39
N ALA A 517 10.23 -11.64 21.37
CA ALA A 517 11.32 -12.61 21.42
C ALA A 517 12.63 -12.06 20.83
N GLU A 518 13.67 -12.00 21.66
CA GLU A 518 15.05 -11.76 21.23
C GLU A 518 15.75 -13.10 20.96
N ILE A 519 16.45 -13.20 19.83
CA ILE A 519 17.32 -14.31 19.47
C ILE A 519 18.64 -13.81 18.90
N ARG A 520 19.75 -14.33 19.44
CA ARG A 520 21.09 -14.06 18.90
C ARG A 520 21.39 -15.04 17.77
N LEU A 521 21.71 -14.49 16.60
CA LEU A 521 22.13 -15.24 15.43
C LEU A 521 23.47 -15.94 15.71
N GLN A 522 23.51 -17.25 15.47
CA GLN A 522 24.73 -18.05 15.56
C GLN A 522 25.03 -18.66 14.19
N PRO A 523 25.73 -17.93 13.30
CA PRO A 523 25.97 -18.40 11.95
C PRO A 523 26.97 -19.55 11.97
N ASN A 524 26.61 -20.66 11.32
CA ASN A 524 27.53 -21.78 11.08
C ASN A 524 28.42 -21.52 9.84
N ASN A 525 27.98 -20.64 8.95
CA ASN A 525 28.70 -20.21 7.75
C ASN A 525 28.83 -18.68 7.71
N THR A 526 29.91 -18.16 7.14
CA THR A 526 30.15 -16.70 7.00
C THR A 526 30.00 -16.20 5.57
N GLU A 527 29.83 -17.09 4.59
CA GLU A 527 29.68 -16.75 3.17
C GLU A 527 28.22 -16.46 2.81
N VAL A 528 27.83 -15.19 2.91
CA VAL A 528 26.46 -14.74 2.62
C VAL A 528 26.09 -14.99 1.16
N SER A 529 26.93 -14.54 0.22
CA SER A 529 26.64 -14.64 -1.23
C SER A 529 26.44 -16.09 -1.68
N ALA A 530 27.26 -17.02 -1.20
CA ALA A 530 27.15 -18.43 -1.53
C ALA A 530 25.85 -19.05 -1.00
N ALA A 531 25.43 -18.71 0.23
CA ALA A 531 24.17 -19.16 0.80
C ALA A 531 22.96 -18.66 -0.02
N PHE A 532 22.90 -17.35 -0.32
CA PHE A 532 21.79 -16.79 -1.09
C PHE A 532 21.75 -17.31 -2.54
N ASN A 533 22.90 -17.59 -3.16
CA ASN A 533 22.94 -18.24 -4.48
C ASN A 533 22.38 -19.67 -4.45
N ARG A 534 22.68 -20.45 -3.40
CA ARG A 534 22.09 -21.79 -3.22
C ARG A 534 20.59 -21.73 -3.00
N ILE A 535 20.11 -20.76 -2.23
CA ILE A 535 18.68 -20.50 -2.01
C ILE A 535 17.99 -20.17 -3.33
N GLN A 536 18.56 -19.25 -4.11
CA GLN A 536 18.02 -18.89 -5.42
C GLN A 536 17.93 -20.08 -6.38
N ALA A 537 18.90 -21.01 -6.34
CA ALA A 537 18.87 -22.22 -7.14
C ALA A 537 17.77 -23.22 -6.70
N GLN A 538 17.38 -23.20 -5.42
CA GLN A 538 16.31 -24.06 -4.88
C GLN A 538 14.90 -23.44 -5.03
N LEU A 539 14.81 -22.11 -5.15
CA LEU A 539 13.54 -21.38 -5.25
C LEU A 539 12.92 -21.52 -6.65
N THR A 540 12.16 -22.60 -6.85
CA THR A 540 11.31 -22.74 -8.04
C THR A 540 9.99 -21.98 -7.88
N PRO A 541 9.33 -21.56 -8.98
CA PRO A 541 8.03 -20.91 -8.93
C PRO A 541 6.95 -21.74 -8.20
N ASP A 542 6.99 -23.06 -8.34
CA ASP A 542 6.05 -23.96 -7.66
C ASP A 542 6.25 -23.98 -6.13
N ILE A 543 7.50 -24.00 -5.66
CA ILE A 543 7.82 -23.92 -4.24
C ILE A 543 7.36 -22.57 -3.67
N LEU A 544 7.65 -21.47 -4.36
CA LEU A 544 7.20 -20.14 -3.97
C LEU A 544 5.67 -20.06 -3.87
N ARG A 545 4.96 -20.60 -4.86
CA ARG A 545 3.49 -20.66 -4.86
C ARG A 545 2.97 -21.44 -3.65
N ARG A 546 3.54 -22.61 -3.35
CA ARG A 546 3.18 -23.43 -2.17
C ARG A 546 3.42 -22.67 -0.87
N ILE A 547 4.59 -22.04 -0.71
CA ILE A 547 4.93 -21.26 0.49
C ILE A 547 3.97 -20.08 0.69
N ARG A 548 3.66 -19.32 -0.37
CA ARG A 548 2.75 -18.17 -0.33
C ARG A 548 1.34 -18.58 0.12
N ILE A 549 0.84 -19.69 -0.43
CA ILE A 549 -0.45 -20.27 -0.04
C ILE A 549 -0.41 -20.74 1.42
N TYR A 550 0.61 -21.52 1.79
CA TYR A 550 0.80 -22.03 3.15
C TYR A 550 0.78 -20.90 4.19
N LEU A 551 1.58 -19.84 4.01
CA LEU A 551 1.65 -18.73 4.97
C LEU A 551 0.29 -18.04 5.16
N THR A 552 -0.48 -17.89 4.07
CA THR A 552 -1.80 -17.24 4.14
C THR A 552 -2.82 -18.15 4.83
N VAL A 553 -2.86 -19.44 4.50
CA VAL A 553 -3.79 -20.40 5.08
C VAL A 553 -3.48 -20.65 6.56
N ALA A 554 -2.20 -20.84 6.92
CA ALA A 554 -1.77 -21.01 8.30
C ALA A 554 -2.21 -19.83 9.16
N ARG A 555 -2.05 -18.60 8.66
CA ARG A 555 -2.45 -17.39 9.37
C ARG A 555 -3.96 -17.27 9.62
N LEU A 556 -4.77 -17.74 8.66
CA LEU A 556 -6.24 -17.72 8.74
C LEU A 556 -6.82 -18.94 9.47
N SER A 557 -5.98 -19.87 9.92
CA SER A 557 -6.42 -21.11 10.56
C SER A 557 -7.03 -20.83 11.93
N ASN A 558 -8.20 -21.43 12.19
CA ASN A 558 -8.85 -21.38 13.48
C ASN A 558 -8.16 -22.34 14.45
N TYR A 559 -7.74 -21.81 15.60
CA TYR A 559 -7.05 -22.56 16.63
C TYR A 559 -7.88 -22.58 17.91
N ASN A 560 -8.06 -23.76 18.49
CA ASN A 560 -8.78 -23.93 19.75
C ASN A 560 -7.93 -24.68 20.79
N LEU A 561 -7.89 -24.17 22.01
CA LEU A 561 -7.17 -24.80 23.11
C LEU A 561 -8.12 -25.71 23.89
N SER A 562 -7.94 -27.02 23.76
CA SER A 562 -8.76 -28.03 24.44
C SER A 562 -8.64 -27.93 25.96
N GLU A 563 -9.73 -28.25 26.68
CA GLU A 563 -9.79 -28.20 28.15
C GLU A 563 -8.73 -29.11 28.82
N ASP A 564 -8.45 -30.27 28.22
CA ASP A 564 -7.44 -31.20 28.71
C ASP A 564 -6.03 -30.58 28.68
N MET A 565 -5.73 -29.83 27.62
CA MET A 565 -4.45 -29.14 27.50
C MET A 565 -4.36 -27.92 28.43
N GLN A 566 -5.47 -27.22 28.70
CA GLN A 566 -5.49 -26.14 29.68
C GLN A 566 -5.07 -26.65 31.08
N LYS A 567 -5.60 -27.81 31.50
CA LYS A 567 -5.21 -28.45 32.76
C LYS A 567 -3.73 -28.86 32.77
N MET A 568 -3.26 -29.51 31.70
CA MET A 568 -1.84 -29.89 31.59
C MET A 568 -0.90 -28.69 31.67
N VAL A 569 -1.21 -27.59 30.98
CA VAL A 569 -0.41 -26.36 31.02
C VAL A 569 -0.44 -25.72 32.40
N GLN A 570 -1.59 -25.72 33.07
CA GLN A 570 -1.73 -25.21 34.44
C GLN A 570 -0.86 -25.99 35.42
N ASP A 571 -0.90 -27.32 35.37
CA ASP A 571 -0.10 -28.18 36.24
C ASP A 571 1.40 -28.00 35.97
N ASP A 572 1.80 -27.94 34.69
CA ASP A 572 3.20 -27.73 34.28
C ASP A 572 3.72 -26.34 34.66
N PHE A 573 2.87 -25.30 34.63
CA PHE A 573 3.22 -23.97 35.10
C PHE A 573 3.42 -23.91 36.62
N VAL A 574 2.55 -24.58 37.38
CA VAL A 574 2.69 -24.71 38.83
C VAL A 574 3.98 -25.44 39.18
N ASP A 575 4.31 -26.53 38.49
CA ASP A 575 5.54 -27.28 38.71
C ASP A 575 6.79 -26.49 38.30
N SER A 576 6.73 -25.74 37.20
CA SER A 576 7.81 -24.86 36.78
C SER A 576 8.09 -23.76 37.82
N ARG A 577 7.05 -23.18 38.44
CA ARG A 577 7.20 -22.20 39.52
C ARG A 577 7.74 -22.80 40.83
N LYS A 578 7.45 -24.07 41.13
CA LYS A 578 8.05 -24.77 42.28
C LYS A 578 9.57 -24.92 42.09
N ASN A 579 10.01 -25.12 40.86
CA ASN A 579 11.42 -25.34 40.53
C ASN A 579 12.20 -24.04 40.32
N ASP A 580 11.57 -23.01 39.76
CA ASP A 580 12.16 -21.69 39.51
C ASP A 580 11.17 -20.57 39.87
N ASN A 581 11.44 -19.86 40.97
CA ASN A 581 10.59 -18.77 41.46
C ASN A 581 10.57 -17.54 40.53
N GLY A 582 11.43 -17.48 39.51
CA GLY A 582 11.56 -16.36 38.60
C GLY A 582 10.55 -16.32 37.43
N ILE A 583 9.76 -17.37 37.21
CA ILE A 583 8.86 -17.46 36.04
C ILE A 583 7.63 -16.57 36.23
N SER A 584 7.51 -15.56 35.37
CA SER A 584 6.39 -14.61 35.37
C SER A 584 5.15 -15.15 34.66
N ALA A 585 4.00 -14.50 34.85
CA ALA A 585 2.80 -14.82 34.08
C ALA A 585 2.95 -14.43 32.59
N GLU A 586 3.74 -13.40 32.30
CA GLU A 586 4.07 -12.96 30.94
C GLU A 586 4.92 -14.02 30.20
N ASP A 587 5.84 -14.69 30.90
CA ASP A 587 6.62 -15.81 30.33
C ASP A 587 5.71 -16.95 29.88
N LEU A 588 4.71 -17.33 30.71
CA LEU A 588 3.73 -18.35 30.35
C LEU A 588 2.90 -17.89 29.14
N HIS A 589 2.52 -16.62 29.12
CA HIS A 589 1.75 -16.05 28.03
C HIS A 589 2.51 -16.14 26.69
N ASN A 590 3.78 -15.73 26.69
CA ASN A 590 4.65 -15.81 25.51
C ASN A 590 4.87 -17.27 25.08
N LEU A 591 5.03 -18.19 26.04
CA LEU A 591 5.16 -19.62 25.75
C LEU A 591 3.89 -20.20 25.12
N LEU A 592 2.70 -19.79 25.59
CA LEU A 592 1.42 -20.19 25.00
C LEU A 592 1.25 -19.65 23.58
N ILE A 593 1.65 -18.40 23.32
CA ILE A 593 1.66 -17.82 21.98
C ILE A 593 2.58 -18.64 21.07
N LEU A 594 3.81 -18.91 21.50
CA LEU A 594 4.77 -19.69 20.73
C LEU A 594 4.24 -21.10 20.46
N ALA A 595 3.63 -21.76 21.45
CA ALA A 595 3.10 -23.11 21.30
C ALA A 595 1.95 -23.17 20.28
N ARG A 596 1.07 -22.17 20.32
CA ARG A 596 0.04 -21.98 19.30
C ARG A 596 0.66 -21.78 17.91
N LEU A 597 1.67 -20.93 17.77
CA LEU A 597 2.30 -20.66 16.48
C LEU A 597 3.01 -21.90 15.92
N VAL A 598 3.66 -22.70 16.76
CA VAL A 598 4.25 -23.97 16.34
C VAL A 598 3.16 -24.93 15.85
N ALA A 599 2.07 -25.10 16.61
CA ALA A 599 0.94 -25.95 16.21
C ALA A 599 0.32 -25.49 14.87
N VAL A 600 0.01 -24.20 14.74
CA VAL A 600 -0.57 -23.62 13.52
C VAL A 600 0.40 -23.75 12.33
N SER A 601 1.71 -23.59 12.55
CA SER A 601 2.71 -23.82 11.50
C SER A 601 2.74 -25.26 11.00
N CYS A 602 2.38 -26.22 11.85
CA CYS A 602 2.27 -27.64 11.48
C CYS A 602 0.93 -27.98 10.82
N GLY A 603 -0.02 -27.05 10.74
CA GLY A 603 -1.39 -27.30 10.28
C GLY A 603 -2.30 -27.94 11.34
N GLU A 604 -1.91 -27.89 12.63
CA GLU A 604 -2.70 -28.41 13.74
C GLU A 604 -3.63 -27.32 14.31
N ASN A 605 -4.91 -27.63 14.45
CA ASN A 605 -5.92 -26.71 15.01
C ASN A 605 -6.05 -26.78 16.54
N HIS A 606 -5.31 -27.69 17.18
CA HIS A 606 -5.32 -27.92 18.63
C HIS A 606 -3.91 -28.10 19.15
N LEU A 607 -3.66 -27.75 20.42
CA LEU A 607 -2.37 -28.02 21.06
C LEU A 607 -2.21 -29.51 21.33
N THR A 608 -1.09 -30.09 20.91
CA THR A 608 -0.70 -31.46 21.28
C THR A 608 0.41 -31.44 22.34
N ALA A 609 0.50 -32.50 23.14
CA ALA A 609 1.51 -32.62 24.20
C ALA A 609 2.94 -32.64 23.64
N ASP A 610 3.13 -33.15 22.42
CA ASP A 610 4.43 -33.18 21.76
C ASP A 610 4.84 -31.78 21.28
N VAL A 611 3.92 -31.01 20.69
CA VAL A 611 4.15 -29.61 20.35
C VAL A 611 4.49 -28.80 21.59
N TRP A 612 3.76 -28.99 22.70
CA TRP A 612 4.07 -28.30 23.97
C TRP A 612 5.50 -28.56 24.46
N LYS A 613 5.95 -29.83 24.42
CA LYS A 613 7.32 -30.19 24.80
C LYS A 613 8.35 -29.57 23.86
N CYS A 614 8.12 -29.64 22.54
CA CYS A 614 9.00 -29.04 21.53
C CYS A 614 9.13 -27.53 21.75
N THR A 615 8.02 -26.83 22.01
CA THR A 615 8.03 -25.39 22.30
C THR A 615 8.84 -25.06 23.55
N LYS A 616 8.74 -25.86 24.63
CA LYS A 616 9.59 -25.67 25.82
C LYS A 616 11.09 -25.81 25.50
N ILE A 617 11.46 -26.76 24.65
CA ILE A 617 12.85 -26.94 24.21
C ILE A 617 13.33 -25.71 23.45
N LEU A 618 12.56 -25.26 22.45
CA LEU A 618 12.88 -24.08 21.63
C LEU A 618 13.05 -22.82 22.50
N GLU A 619 12.14 -22.59 23.44
CA GLU A 619 12.19 -21.42 24.32
C GLU A 619 13.37 -21.48 25.29
N ASN A 620 13.71 -22.66 25.81
CA ASN A 620 14.89 -22.84 26.66
C ASN A 620 16.19 -22.58 25.88
N GLU A 621 16.32 -23.09 24.66
CA GLU A 621 17.48 -22.84 23.80
C GLU A 621 17.62 -21.34 23.50
N ARG A 622 16.51 -20.65 23.18
CA ARG A 622 16.49 -19.21 22.98
C ARG A 622 16.96 -18.46 24.23
N LYS A 623 16.40 -18.77 25.40
CA LYS A 623 16.80 -18.16 26.69
C LYS A 623 18.27 -18.38 27.02
N LEU A 624 18.83 -19.57 26.71
CA LEU A 624 20.25 -19.86 26.88
C LEU A 624 21.13 -18.97 26.00
N ARG A 625 20.75 -18.75 24.73
CA ARG A 625 21.50 -17.87 23.82
C ARG A 625 21.52 -16.41 24.28
N VAL A 626 20.40 -15.89 24.75
CA VAL A 626 20.33 -14.50 25.26
C VAL A 626 21.14 -14.33 26.55
N ARG A 627 21.10 -15.31 27.46
CA ARG A 627 21.93 -15.27 28.68
C ARG A 627 23.43 -15.23 28.38
N SER A 628 23.88 -15.96 27.35
CA SER A 628 25.29 -15.94 26.90
C SER A 628 25.76 -14.60 26.31
N GLN A 629 24.85 -13.65 26.07
CA GLN A 629 25.17 -12.30 25.59
C GLN A 629 25.36 -11.29 26.72
N THR A 630 24.80 -11.56 27.91
CA THR A 630 24.85 -10.63 29.06
C THR A 630 26.08 -10.90 29.95
N GLN A 631 26.70 -12.07 29.81
CA GLN A 631 28.03 -12.39 30.32
C GLN A 631 29.09 -12.00 29.29
#